data_AF-A0A3M1XWH5-F1
#
_entry.id   AF-A0A3M1XWH5-F1
#
_cell.length_a   1.000
_cell.length_b   1.000
_cell.length_c   1.000
_cell.angle_alpha   90.00
_cell.angle_beta   90.00
_cell.angle_gamma   90.00
#
_symmetry.space_group_name_H-M   'P 1'
#
loop_
_entity.id
_entity.type
_entity.pdbx_description
1 polymer ?
#
loop_
_entity_poly.entity_id
_entity_poly.type
_entity_poly.pdbx_seq_one_letter_code
_entity_poly.pdbx_strand_id
1 'polypeptide(L)'
;VQNLLDLRENYPYTPEAKRALLELTRLYRKRGKLLEAERFLKELLFGSNPSEQSLRELELLVLDSIEKDRKAFNQIWRECGRFLMTIKRQKTLLKVASTLVEEGGDFLKVYDFLIRNGDKNIKNQAIAELALFYCRLGDAKRASALLKKVKGTKGREDRFIRIKAYLYALKGEHKTAARLLSSIKEPNEADYELLIKIAPLIEPERFAMLYKSFSGRLNKTPDYQLLGDLFYRRGKLSEASSYYRIALKVGDVSPHVLMRLAFIEKDDQYISALKKKGGPFSRYIKESLFEEKIKKSLKEL
;
A
#
# COMPACT_ATOMS: atom_id res chain seq x y z
N VAL A 1 -10.48 37.73 18.42
CA VAL A 1 -11.18 37.32 17.17
C VAL A 1 -12.02 38.47 16.66
N GLN A 2 -12.91 39.06 17.48
CA GLN A 2 -13.75 40.20 17.07
C GLN A 2 -12.94 41.35 16.46
N ASN A 3 -11.93 41.87 17.15
CA ASN A 3 -11.08 42.95 16.61
C ASN A 3 -10.39 42.61 15.26
N LEU A 4 -10.13 41.34 14.97
CA LEU A 4 -9.55 40.93 13.68
C LEU A 4 -10.60 40.87 12.57
N LEU A 5 -11.84 40.49 12.90
CA LEU A 5 -12.98 40.54 11.99
C LEU A 5 -13.33 41.99 11.67
N ASP A 6 -13.36 42.86 12.68
CA ASP A 6 -13.66 44.29 12.51
C ASP A 6 -12.64 44.98 11.59
N LEU A 7 -11.34 44.63 11.70
CA LEU A 7 -10.31 45.15 10.80
C LEU A 7 -10.49 44.67 9.35
N ARG A 8 -10.91 43.41 9.16
CA ARG A 8 -11.20 42.85 7.83
C ARG A 8 -12.40 43.53 7.18
N GLU A 9 -13.47 43.76 7.95
CA GLU A 9 -14.74 44.29 7.44
C GLU A 9 -14.68 45.79 7.18
N ASN A 10 -14.08 46.57 8.08
CA ASN A 10 -14.10 48.03 7.99
C ASN A 10 -12.95 48.62 7.16
N TYR A 11 -11.86 47.87 6.97
CA TYR A 11 -10.66 48.36 6.26
C TYR A 11 -10.15 47.37 5.20
N PRO A 12 -10.99 46.96 4.23
CA PRO A 12 -10.61 45.96 3.26
C PRO A 12 -9.38 46.40 2.44
N TYR A 13 -8.58 45.43 2.01
CA TYR A 13 -7.37 45.62 1.18
C TYR A 13 -6.19 46.37 1.84
N THR A 14 -6.32 46.84 3.08
CA THR A 14 -5.22 47.43 3.84
C THR A 14 -4.16 46.39 4.28
N PRO A 15 -2.90 46.79 4.51
CA PRO A 15 -1.90 45.92 5.14
C PRO A 15 -2.38 45.32 6.46
N GLU A 16 -3.12 46.09 7.25
CA GLU A 16 -3.71 45.71 8.54
C GLU A 16 -4.75 44.61 8.35
N ALA A 17 -5.67 44.76 7.40
CA ALA A 17 -6.65 43.72 7.07
C ALA A 17 -5.98 42.44 6.56
N LYS A 18 -4.92 42.55 5.74
CA LYS A 18 -4.15 41.38 5.29
C LYS A 18 -3.48 40.64 6.46
N ARG A 19 -2.91 41.38 7.43
CA ARG A 19 -2.36 40.81 8.67
C ARG A 19 -3.46 40.15 9.51
N ALA A 20 -4.62 40.80 9.64
CA ALA A 20 -5.75 40.26 10.38
C ALA A 20 -6.26 38.94 9.79
N LEU A 21 -6.40 38.85 8.47
CA LEU A 21 -6.76 37.62 7.75
C LEU A 21 -5.75 36.48 7.99
N LEU A 22 -4.45 36.80 8.01
CA LEU A 22 -3.41 35.81 8.25
C LEU A 22 -3.47 35.29 9.70
N GLU A 23 -3.68 36.16 10.68
CA GLU A 23 -3.85 35.77 12.08
C GLU A 23 -5.14 34.97 12.31
N LEU A 24 -6.25 35.35 11.68
CA LEU A 24 -7.48 34.57 11.69
C LEU A 24 -7.25 33.17 11.12
N THR A 25 -6.58 33.04 9.98
CA THR A 25 -6.22 31.75 9.38
C THR A 25 -5.46 30.88 10.38
N ARG A 26 -4.42 31.43 11.03
CA ARG A 26 -3.61 30.72 12.04
C ARG A 26 -4.43 30.27 13.23
N LEU A 27 -5.27 31.15 13.77
CA LEU A 27 -6.11 30.85 14.94
C LEU A 27 -7.09 29.72 14.64
N TYR A 28 -7.79 29.77 13.50
CA TYR A 28 -8.75 28.73 13.13
C TYR A 28 -8.07 27.40 12.81
N ARG A 29 -6.92 27.42 12.11
CA ARG A 29 -6.11 26.21 11.85
C ARG A 29 -5.66 25.55 13.16
N LYS A 30 -5.13 26.33 14.11
CA LYS A 30 -4.72 25.83 15.44
C LYS A 30 -5.88 25.24 16.24
N ARG A 31 -7.11 25.71 16.03
CA ARG A 31 -8.34 25.20 16.64
C ARG A 31 -8.94 23.98 15.91
N GLY A 32 -8.29 23.49 14.86
CA GLY A 32 -8.79 22.37 14.04
C GLY A 32 -9.95 22.75 13.10
N LYS A 33 -10.29 24.04 13.00
CA LYS A 33 -11.36 24.56 12.12
C LYS A 33 -10.78 24.87 10.74
N LEU A 34 -10.47 23.80 10.00
CA LEU A 34 -9.63 23.88 8.79
C LEU A 34 -10.33 24.58 7.62
N LEU A 35 -11.62 24.34 7.41
CA LEU A 35 -12.37 24.97 6.31
C LEU A 35 -12.61 26.47 6.58
N GLU A 36 -12.80 26.87 7.82
CA GLU A 36 -12.87 28.28 8.19
C GLU A 36 -11.51 28.98 8.03
N ALA A 37 -10.41 28.31 8.39
CA ALA A 37 -9.07 28.82 8.12
C ALA A 37 -8.84 29.01 6.61
N GLU A 38 -9.28 28.06 5.79
CA GLU A 38 -9.22 28.17 4.33
C GLU A 38 -9.98 29.38 3.80
N ARG A 39 -11.21 29.63 4.29
CA ARG A 39 -12.01 30.80 3.87
C ARG A 39 -11.25 32.12 4.01
N PHE A 40 -10.64 32.37 5.18
CA PHE A 40 -9.85 33.58 5.39
C PHE A 40 -8.59 33.61 4.52
N LEU A 41 -7.94 32.46 4.34
CA LEU A 41 -6.73 32.37 3.53
C LEU A 41 -7.02 32.61 2.04
N LYS A 42 -8.17 32.18 1.53
CA LYS A 42 -8.58 32.44 0.15
C LYS A 42 -8.61 33.93 -0.17
N GLU A 43 -9.08 34.77 0.73
CA GLU A 43 -9.07 36.23 0.52
C GLU A 43 -7.65 36.77 0.30
N LEU A 44 -6.65 36.17 0.96
CA LEU A 44 -5.24 36.52 0.76
C LEU A 44 -4.68 35.95 -0.55
N LEU A 45 -5.10 34.74 -0.94
CA LEU A 45 -4.57 34.03 -2.11
C LEU A 45 -5.14 34.55 -3.44
N PHE A 46 -6.40 34.96 -3.45
CA PHE A 46 -7.09 35.44 -4.66
C PHE A 46 -6.93 36.95 -4.89
N GLY A 47 -6.24 37.66 -3.99
CA GLY A 47 -5.81 39.04 -4.21
C GLY A 47 -4.61 39.16 -5.17
N SER A 48 -4.04 40.36 -5.27
CA SER A 48 -2.85 40.64 -6.08
C SER A 48 -1.60 39.97 -5.49
N ASN A 49 -1.19 38.85 -6.11
CA ASN A 49 0.01 38.05 -5.83
C ASN A 49 0.13 37.53 -4.37
N PRO A 50 -0.09 36.23 -4.11
CA PRO A 50 0.05 35.65 -2.79
C PRO A 50 1.42 35.92 -2.15
N SER A 51 1.42 36.45 -0.94
CA SER A 51 2.66 36.61 -0.17
C SER A 51 3.25 35.25 0.20
N GLU A 52 4.58 35.17 0.37
CA GLU A 52 5.24 33.94 0.82
C GLU A 52 4.79 33.51 2.23
N GLN A 53 4.29 34.44 3.06
CA GLN A 53 3.67 34.10 4.34
C GLN A 53 2.32 33.40 4.14
N SER A 54 1.47 33.92 3.26
CA SER A 54 0.17 33.32 2.92
C SER A 54 0.35 31.92 2.30
N LEU A 55 1.31 31.76 1.39
CA LEU A 55 1.62 30.46 0.78
C LEU A 55 2.18 29.45 1.80
N ARG A 56 2.96 29.92 2.79
CA ARG A 56 3.42 29.06 3.90
C ARG A 56 2.26 28.64 4.81
N GLU A 57 1.33 29.53 5.13
CA GLU A 57 0.14 29.13 5.89
C GLU A 57 -0.76 28.18 5.09
N LEU A 58 -0.85 28.33 3.76
CA LEU A 58 -1.58 27.39 2.90
C LEU A 58 -0.94 26.00 2.95
N GLU A 59 0.39 25.96 2.87
CA GLU A 59 1.16 24.72 2.99
C GLU A 59 0.90 24.02 4.32
N LEU A 60 0.97 24.75 5.43
CA LEU A 60 0.67 24.22 6.77
C LEU A 60 -0.79 23.75 6.89
N LEU A 61 -1.73 24.52 6.33
CA LEU A 61 -3.15 24.15 6.34
C LEU A 61 -3.41 22.86 5.57
N VAL A 62 -2.80 22.70 4.40
CA VAL A 62 -2.87 21.46 3.61
C VAL A 62 -2.28 20.29 4.40
N LEU A 63 -1.09 20.46 4.99
CA LEU A 63 -0.45 19.40 5.78
C LEU A 63 -1.28 19.00 7.00
N ASP A 64 -1.84 19.97 7.73
CA ASP A 64 -2.75 19.73 8.86
C ASP A 64 -4.01 18.97 8.40
N SER A 65 -4.58 19.33 7.24
CA SER A 65 -5.78 18.67 6.70
C SER A 65 -5.52 17.22 6.27
N ILE A 66 -4.35 16.92 5.70
CA ILE A 66 -3.95 15.54 5.37
C ILE A 66 -3.99 14.65 6.63
N GLU A 67 -3.58 15.19 7.77
CA GLU A 67 -3.44 14.43 9.02
C GLU A 67 -4.75 14.35 9.82
N LYS A 68 -5.60 15.39 9.75
CA LYS A 68 -6.74 15.55 10.66
C LYS A 68 -8.10 15.34 10.00
N ASP A 69 -8.25 15.71 8.73
CA ASP A 69 -9.53 15.68 8.04
C ASP A 69 -9.35 15.57 6.51
N ARG A 70 -9.49 14.34 6.01
CA ARG A 70 -9.35 14.02 4.57
C ARG A 70 -10.37 14.74 3.70
N LYS A 71 -11.58 14.98 4.20
CA LYS A 71 -12.61 15.72 3.45
C LYS A 71 -12.22 17.18 3.31
N ALA A 72 -11.75 17.80 4.40
CA ALA A 72 -11.24 19.16 4.36
C ALA A 72 -10.02 19.26 3.43
N PHE A 73 -9.09 18.30 3.47
CA PHE A 73 -7.94 18.25 2.57
C PHE A 73 -8.36 18.31 1.10
N ASN A 74 -9.27 17.42 0.67
CA ASN A 74 -9.72 17.36 -0.72
C ASN A 74 -10.35 18.69 -1.17
N GLN A 75 -11.14 19.32 -0.30
CA GLN A 75 -11.73 20.63 -0.58
C GLN A 75 -10.65 21.73 -0.72
N ILE A 76 -9.80 21.87 0.29
CA ILE A 76 -8.73 22.89 0.34
C ILE A 76 -7.79 22.73 -0.85
N TRP A 77 -7.39 21.50 -1.19
CA TRP A 77 -6.52 21.22 -2.33
C TRP A 77 -7.18 21.60 -3.66
N ARG A 78 -8.45 21.26 -3.85
CA ARG A 78 -9.20 21.60 -5.06
C ARG A 78 -9.30 23.11 -5.27
N GLU A 79 -9.52 23.87 -4.19
CA GLU A 79 -9.74 25.31 -4.26
C GLU A 79 -8.45 26.12 -4.31
N CYS A 80 -7.43 25.69 -3.55
CA CYS A 80 -6.20 26.46 -3.33
C CYS A 80 -4.92 25.77 -3.79
N GLY A 81 -4.93 24.47 -4.10
CA GLY A 81 -3.72 23.67 -4.35
C GLY A 81 -2.83 24.19 -5.47
N ARG A 82 -3.42 24.85 -6.48
CA ARG A 82 -2.67 25.48 -7.59
C ARG A 82 -1.61 26.48 -7.12
N PHE A 83 -1.85 27.16 -5.99
CA PHE A 83 -0.92 28.16 -5.44
C PHE A 83 0.34 27.50 -4.84
N LEU A 84 0.28 26.21 -4.50
CA LEU A 84 1.41 25.46 -3.95
C LEU A 84 2.32 24.87 -5.04
N MET A 85 1.93 24.91 -6.31
CA MET A 85 2.64 24.31 -7.46
C MET A 85 3.95 25.06 -7.80
N THR A 86 4.91 25.04 -6.87
CA THR A 86 6.19 25.74 -6.96
C THR A 86 7.32 24.81 -6.50
N ILE A 87 8.52 24.99 -7.05
CA ILE A 87 9.69 24.15 -6.69
C ILE A 87 10.10 24.26 -5.22
N LYS A 88 9.84 25.41 -4.58
CA LYS A 88 10.13 25.62 -3.15
C LYS A 88 9.34 24.66 -2.24
N ARG A 89 8.21 24.13 -2.73
CA ARG A 89 7.26 23.29 -1.98
C ARG A 89 7.27 21.84 -2.45
N GLN A 90 8.29 21.43 -3.20
CA GLN A 90 8.37 20.11 -3.83
C GLN A 90 8.24 18.93 -2.84
N LYS A 91 8.71 19.06 -1.59
CA LYS A 91 8.54 18.03 -0.55
C LYS A 91 7.07 17.89 -0.13
N THR A 92 6.39 19.01 0.08
CA THR A 92 4.97 19.02 0.41
C THR A 92 4.11 18.54 -0.74
N LEU A 93 4.41 18.97 -1.97
CA LEU A 93 3.74 18.49 -3.17
C LEU A 93 3.87 16.97 -3.34
N LEU A 94 4.99 16.38 -2.92
CA LEU A 94 5.16 14.92 -2.95
C LEU A 94 4.22 14.22 -1.96
N LYS A 95 4.10 14.72 -0.72
CA LYS A 95 3.13 14.21 0.28
C LYS A 95 1.68 14.43 -0.16
N VAL A 96 1.40 15.54 -0.83
CA VAL A 96 0.08 15.82 -1.43
C VAL A 96 -0.21 14.81 -2.54
N ALA A 97 0.72 14.58 -3.46
CA ALA A 97 0.53 13.63 -4.55
C ALA A 97 0.24 12.22 -4.03
N SER A 98 1.03 11.73 -3.06
CA SER A 98 0.81 10.42 -2.46
C SER A 98 -0.55 10.33 -1.77
N THR A 99 -0.99 11.39 -1.09
CA THR A 99 -2.32 11.44 -0.47
C THR A 99 -3.44 11.41 -1.51
N LEU A 100 -3.30 12.18 -2.61
CA LEU A 100 -4.30 12.22 -3.67
C LEU A 100 -4.44 10.87 -4.39
N VAL A 101 -3.40 10.03 -4.42
CA VAL A 101 -3.50 8.65 -4.94
C VAL A 101 -4.48 7.83 -4.09
N GLU A 102 -4.44 7.97 -2.77
CA GLU A 102 -5.33 7.25 -1.83
C GLU A 102 -6.78 7.74 -1.93
N GLU A 103 -6.96 9.05 -2.13
CA GLU A 103 -8.27 9.72 -2.17
C GLU A 103 -8.92 9.75 -3.57
N GLY A 104 -8.21 9.32 -4.62
CA GLY A 104 -8.71 9.37 -6.00
C GLY A 104 -8.72 10.78 -6.63
N GLY A 105 -7.86 11.68 -6.17
CA GLY A 105 -7.75 13.06 -6.68
C GLY A 105 -6.82 13.21 -7.90
N ASP A 106 -6.58 14.46 -8.35
CA ASP A 106 -5.70 14.78 -9.49
C ASP A 106 -4.19 14.71 -9.11
N PHE A 107 -3.73 13.54 -8.65
CA PHE A 107 -2.33 13.31 -8.30
C PHE A 107 -1.40 13.32 -9.52
N LEU A 108 -1.93 12.97 -10.71
CA LEU A 108 -1.17 12.91 -11.96
C LEU A 108 -0.57 14.27 -12.30
N LYS A 109 -1.35 15.34 -12.20
CA LYS A 109 -0.87 16.71 -12.41
C LYS A 109 0.25 17.11 -11.46
N VAL A 110 0.17 16.67 -10.20
CA VAL A 110 1.19 16.98 -9.18
C VAL A 110 2.48 16.23 -9.45
N TYR A 111 2.42 14.92 -9.73
CA TYR A 111 3.63 14.18 -10.11
C TYR A 111 4.23 14.70 -11.40
N ASP A 112 3.43 15.01 -12.43
CA ASP A 112 3.94 15.58 -13.68
C ASP A 112 4.71 16.89 -13.45
N PHE A 113 4.18 17.76 -12.59
CA PHE A 113 4.89 18.98 -12.20
C PHE A 113 6.22 18.67 -11.51
N LEU A 114 6.25 17.73 -10.57
CA LEU A 114 7.47 17.33 -9.86
C LEU A 114 8.49 16.66 -10.78
N ILE A 115 8.04 15.85 -11.75
CA ILE A 115 8.89 15.19 -12.73
C ILE A 115 9.55 16.21 -13.67
N ARG A 116 8.84 17.30 -14.02
CA ARG A 116 9.38 18.36 -14.88
C ARG A 116 10.33 19.27 -14.10
N ASN A 117 9.88 19.76 -12.95
CA ASN A 117 10.49 20.92 -12.28
C ASN A 117 11.23 20.60 -10.98
N GLY A 118 10.97 19.44 -10.35
CA GLY A 118 11.57 19.06 -9.08
C GLY A 118 13.08 18.83 -9.20
N ASP A 119 13.77 18.93 -8.06
CA ASP A 119 15.16 18.52 -7.96
C ASP A 119 15.34 17.04 -8.29
N LYS A 120 16.59 16.61 -8.48
CA LYS A 120 16.90 15.23 -8.89
C LYS A 120 16.25 14.18 -7.97
N ASN A 121 16.25 14.39 -6.66
CA ASN A 121 15.75 13.41 -5.69
C ASN A 121 14.22 13.34 -5.72
N ILE A 122 13.57 14.51 -5.70
CA ILE A 122 12.10 14.60 -5.76
C ILE A 122 11.57 14.11 -7.10
N LYS A 123 12.23 14.46 -8.20
CA LYS A 123 11.93 13.95 -9.55
C LYS A 123 11.98 12.43 -9.59
N ASN A 124 13.07 11.85 -9.08
CA ASN A 124 13.24 10.40 -9.05
C ASN A 124 12.20 9.71 -8.15
N GLN A 125 11.80 10.33 -7.04
CA GLN A 125 10.72 9.81 -6.19
C GLN A 125 9.35 9.89 -6.89
N ALA A 126 9.01 11.02 -7.50
CA ALA A 126 7.78 11.19 -8.26
C ALA A 126 7.68 10.18 -9.41
N ILE A 127 8.79 9.96 -10.14
CA ILE A 127 8.88 8.90 -11.17
C ILE A 127 8.61 7.53 -10.56
N ALA A 128 9.22 7.22 -9.41
CA ALA A 128 9.09 5.92 -8.77
C ALA A 128 7.65 5.64 -8.32
N GLU A 129 7.01 6.60 -7.65
CA GLU A 129 5.63 6.46 -7.16
C GLU A 129 4.64 6.34 -8.32
N LEU A 130 4.78 7.18 -9.35
CA LEU A 130 3.91 7.12 -10.53
C LEU A 130 4.13 5.83 -11.35
N ALA A 131 5.36 5.33 -11.45
CA ALA A 131 5.63 4.06 -12.11
C ALA A 131 5.03 2.87 -11.33
N LEU A 132 5.10 2.89 -10.00
CA LEU A 132 4.47 1.88 -9.15
C LEU A 132 2.95 1.89 -9.30
N PHE A 133 2.34 3.08 -9.38
CA PHE A 133 0.92 3.22 -9.68
C PHE A 133 0.54 2.54 -11.00
N TYR A 134 1.27 2.81 -12.09
CA TYR A 134 1.03 2.15 -13.37
C TYR A 134 1.27 0.64 -13.34
N CYS A 135 2.27 0.16 -12.57
CA CYS A 135 2.44 -1.28 -12.35
C CYS A 135 1.22 -1.92 -11.69
N ARG A 136 0.60 -1.26 -10.70
CA ARG A 136 -0.60 -1.78 -10.03
C ARG A 136 -1.82 -1.82 -10.94
N LEU A 137 -1.90 -0.92 -11.92
CA LEU A 137 -2.91 -0.96 -12.99
C LEU A 137 -2.61 -1.99 -14.09
N GLY A 138 -1.46 -2.67 -14.04
CA GLY A 138 -1.01 -3.58 -15.10
C GLY A 138 -0.43 -2.88 -16.34
N ASP A 139 -0.29 -1.55 -16.33
CA ASP A 139 0.31 -0.79 -17.44
C ASP A 139 1.84 -0.82 -17.37
N ALA A 140 2.41 -1.97 -17.73
CA ALA A 140 3.86 -2.18 -17.77
C ALA A 140 4.57 -1.22 -18.75
N LYS A 141 3.88 -0.75 -19.80
CA LYS A 141 4.45 0.14 -20.83
C LYS A 141 4.72 1.52 -20.25
N ARG A 142 3.72 2.15 -19.60
CA ARG A 142 3.89 3.47 -18.97
C ARG A 142 4.87 3.41 -17.81
N ALA A 143 4.78 2.38 -16.96
CA ALA A 143 5.73 2.19 -15.85
C ALA A 143 7.18 2.06 -16.36
N SER A 144 7.41 1.27 -17.42
CA SER A 144 8.74 1.13 -18.02
C SER A 144 9.25 2.44 -18.63
N ALA A 145 8.38 3.21 -19.30
CA ALA A 145 8.75 4.50 -19.89
C ALA A 145 9.17 5.53 -18.83
N LEU A 146 8.50 5.53 -17.67
CA LEU A 146 8.86 6.38 -16.54
C LEU A 146 10.23 6.00 -15.97
N LEU A 147 10.50 4.72 -15.74
CA LEU A 147 11.79 4.27 -15.23
C LEU A 147 12.98 4.66 -16.12
N LYS A 148 12.80 4.72 -17.45
CA LYS A 148 13.84 5.19 -18.38
C LYS A 148 14.24 6.65 -18.15
N LYS A 149 13.39 7.46 -17.49
CA LYS A 149 13.67 8.88 -17.20
C LYS A 149 14.49 9.08 -15.93
N VAL A 150 14.69 8.03 -15.12
CA VAL A 150 15.47 8.11 -13.87
C VAL A 150 16.93 8.36 -14.20
N LYS A 151 17.51 9.45 -13.68
CA LYS A 151 18.91 9.82 -13.91
C LYS A 151 19.74 9.69 -12.64
N GLY A 152 20.96 9.16 -12.78
CA GLY A 152 22.00 9.24 -11.76
C GLY A 152 21.69 8.55 -10.44
N THR A 153 20.78 7.59 -10.42
CA THR A 153 20.65 6.59 -9.36
C THR A 153 21.23 5.29 -9.88
N LYS A 154 22.05 4.58 -9.09
CA LYS A 154 22.58 3.25 -9.49
C LYS A 154 21.49 2.17 -9.56
N GLY A 155 20.21 2.53 -9.42
CA GLY A 155 19.07 1.60 -9.47
C GLY A 155 19.08 0.56 -8.35
N ARG A 156 19.77 0.88 -7.24
CA ARG A 156 19.97 0.01 -6.06
C ARG A 156 19.10 0.39 -4.86
N GLU A 157 18.34 1.49 -4.94
CA GLU A 157 17.38 1.82 -3.89
C GLU A 157 16.17 0.88 -4.01
N ASP A 158 15.67 0.42 -2.87
CA ASP A 158 14.54 -0.52 -2.77
C ASP A 158 13.33 -0.07 -3.58
N ARG A 159 13.05 1.24 -3.63
CA ARG A 159 11.97 1.81 -4.46
C ARG A 159 12.08 1.42 -5.94
N PHE A 160 13.28 1.43 -6.52
CA PHE A 160 13.48 1.06 -7.92
C PHE A 160 13.56 -0.45 -8.12
N ILE A 161 14.09 -1.18 -7.15
CA ILE A 161 14.09 -2.65 -7.13
C ILE A 161 12.64 -3.16 -7.17
N ARG A 162 11.78 -2.59 -6.33
CA ARG A 162 10.34 -2.88 -6.25
C ARG A 162 9.63 -2.69 -7.59
N ILE A 163 9.79 -1.52 -8.22
CA ILE A 163 9.14 -1.27 -9.52
C ILE A 163 9.64 -2.25 -10.58
N LYS A 164 10.94 -2.54 -10.62
CA LYS A 164 11.49 -3.56 -11.52
C LYS A 164 10.89 -4.94 -11.24
N ALA A 165 10.77 -5.34 -9.97
CA ALA A 165 10.15 -6.62 -9.60
C ALA A 165 8.71 -6.71 -10.11
N TYR A 166 7.90 -5.66 -9.92
CA TYR A 166 6.55 -5.56 -10.48
C TYR A 166 6.55 -5.67 -12.01
N LEU A 167 7.43 -4.96 -12.71
CA LEU A 167 7.51 -5.01 -14.17
C LEU A 167 7.87 -6.42 -14.68
N TYR A 168 8.80 -7.10 -14.03
CA TYR A 168 9.13 -8.49 -14.38
C TYR A 168 7.96 -9.44 -14.11
N ALA A 169 7.24 -9.25 -13.00
CA ALA A 169 6.04 -10.05 -12.71
C ALA A 169 4.95 -9.83 -13.77
N LEU A 170 4.71 -8.59 -14.22
CA LEU A 170 3.75 -8.28 -15.28
C LEU A 170 4.13 -8.88 -16.65
N LYS A 171 5.43 -9.13 -16.88
CA LYS A 171 5.94 -9.77 -18.10
C LYS A 171 5.95 -11.31 -18.04
N GLY A 172 5.50 -11.91 -16.94
CA GLY A 172 5.58 -13.36 -16.74
C GLY A 172 6.94 -13.85 -16.23
N GLU A 173 7.90 -12.96 -16.00
CA GLU A 173 9.26 -13.29 -15.55
C GLU A 173 9.32 -13.42 -14.01
N HIS A 174 8.49 -14.30 -13.45
CA HIS A 174 8.25 -14.39 -11.99
C HIS A 174 9.49 -14.77 -11.19
N LYS A 175 10.39 -15.61 -11.73
CA LYS A 175 11.66 -15.97 -11.06
C LYS A 175 12.58 -14.74 -10.91
N THR A 176 12.62 -13.89 -11.93
CA THR A 176 13.39 -12.63 -11.91
C THR A 176 12.77 -11.66 -10.91
N ALA A 177 11.43 -11.54 -10.90
CA ALA A 177 10.71 -10.74 -9.93
C ALA A 177 11.03 -11.18 -8.49
N ALA A 178 10.96 -12.48 -8.19
CA ALA A 178 11.32 -13.03 -6.88
C ALA A 178 12.77 -12.76 -6.48
N ARG A 179 13.72 -12.79 -7.44
CA ARG A 179 15.11 -12.42 -7.20
C ARG A 179 15.26 -10.96 -6.79
N LEU A 180 14.52 -10.06 -7.44
CA LEU A 180 14.55 -8.64 -7.09
C LEU A 180 13.90 -8.39 -5.72
N LEU A 181 12.76 -9.04 -5.44
CA LEU A 181 12.14 -8.98 -4.11
C LEU A 181 13.11 -9.43 -3.01
N SER A 182 13.91 -10.46 -3.25
CA SER A 182 14.92 -10.92 -2.28
C SER A 182 16.03 -9.91 -1.98
N SER A 183 16.27 -8.94 -2.86
CA SER A 183 17.27 -7.89 -2.66
C SER A 183 16.72 -6.60 -2.04
N ILE A 184 15.42 -6.53 -1.77
CA ILE A 184 14.81 -5.41 -1.04
C ILE A 184 15.23 -5.53 0.43
N LYS A 185 15.81 -4.46 0.98
CA LYS A 185 16.26 -4.42 2.39
C LYS A 185 15.09 -4.17 3.34
N GLU A 186 14.23 -3.23 2.99
CA GLU A 186 13.06 -2.80 3.74
C GLU A 186 11.78 -3.10 2.92
N PRO A 187 11.27 -4.35 3.01
CA PRO A 187 10.05 -4.72 2.32
C PRO A 187 8.87 -3.98 2.96
N ASN A 188 7.88 -3.66 2.13
CA ASN A 188 6.60 -3.13 2.60
C ASN A 188 5.45 -4.08 2.23
N GLU A 189 4.24 -3.71 2.61
CA GLU A 189 3.03 -4.50 2.34
C GLU A 189 2.84 -4.81 0.85
N ALA A 190 3.13 -3.86 -0.03
CA ALA A 190 2.97 -4.06 -1.46
C ALA A 190 3.99 -5.06 -2.05
N ASP A 191 5.18 -5.19 -1.44
CA ASP A 191 6.15 -6.23 -1.82
C ASP A 191 5.68 -7.61 -1.39
N TYR A 192 5.10 -7.67 -0.19
CA TYR A 192 4.53 -8.89 0.38
C TYR A 192 3.35 -9.40 -0.44
N GLU A 193 2.42 -8.52 -0.79
CA GLU A 193 1.31 -8.83 -1.69
C GLU A 193 1.78 -9.31 -3.05
N LEU A 194 2.79 -8.65 -3.65
CA LEU A 194 3.35 -9.11 -4.92
C LEU A 194 3.95 -10.51 -4.78
N LEU A 195 4.69 -10.76 -3.69
CA LEU A 195 5.29 -12.07 -3.43
C LEU A 195 4.22 -13.17 -3.34
N ILE A 196 3.11 -12.91 -2.64
CA ILE A 196 1.96 -13.83 -2.57
C ILE A 196 1.35 -14.06 -3.95
N LYS A 197 1.15 -13.00 -4.74
CA LYS A 197 0.58 -13.09 -6.09
C LYS A 197 1.41 -13.97 -7.03
N ILE A 198 2.75 -13.92 -6.92
CA ILE A 198 3.63 -14.75 -7.73
C ILE A 198 3.94 -16.12 -7.11
N ALA A 199 3.45 -16.42 -5.91
CA ALA A 199 3.75 -17.66 -5.19
C ALA A 199 3.46 -18.94 -5.99
N PRO A 200 2.32 -19.07 -6.69
CA PRO A 200 2.04 -20.26 -7.51
C PRO A 200 2.99 -20.41 -8.70
N LEU A 201 3.74 -19.37 -9.06
CA LEU A 201 4.52 -19.26 -10.30
C LEU A 201 6.04 -19.37 -10.07
N ILE A 202 6.46 -19.57 -8.81
CA ILE A 202 7.86 -19.75 -8.42
C ILE A 202 8.03 -21.03 -7.59
N GLU A 203 9.28 -21.42 -7.33
CA GLU A 203 9.60 -22.60 -6.54
C GLU A 203 9.10 -22.46 -5.07
N PRO A 204 8.41 -23.45 -4.49
CA PRO A 204 7.85 -23.38 -3.13
C PRO A 204 8.88 -23.06 -2.05
N GLU A 205 10.07 -23.63 -2.14
CA GLU A 205 11.17 -23.41 -1.19
C GLU A 205 11.59 -21.94 -1.19
N ARG A 206 11.72 -21.38 -2.39
CA ARG A 206 12.11 -19.99 -2.60
C ARG A 206 11.02 -19.05 -2.10
N PHE A 207 9.76 -19.33 -2.42
CA PHE A 207 8.64 -18.57 -1.87
C PHE A 207 8.64 -18.62 -0.34
N ALA A 208 8.70 -19.81 0.26
CA ALA A 208 8.64 -19.99 1.70
C ALA A 208 9.73 -19.23 2.45
N MET A 209 10.97 -19.27 1.93
CA MET A 209 12.10 -18.52 2.47
C MET A 209 11.85 -17.01 2.45
N LEU A 210 11.46 -16.47 1.29
CA LEU A 210 11.20 -15.04 1.13
C LEU A 210 9.99 -14.58 1.94
N TYR A 211 8.92 -15.37 1.93
CA TYR A 211 7.67 -15.08 2.59
C TYR A 211 7.84 -15.01 4.11
N LYS A 212 8.57 -15.94 4.71
CA LYS A 212 8.94 -15.88 6.14
C LYS A 212 9.84 -14.69 6.45
N SER A 213 10.85 -14.43 5.60
CA SER A 213 11.74 -13.27 5.76
C SER A 213 10.98 -11.94 5.72
N PHE A 214 10.03 -11.78 4.81
CA PHE A 214 9.20 -10.58 4.72
C PHE A 214 8.26 -10.48 5.90
N SER A 215 7.60 -11.57 6.28
CA SER A 215 6.69 -11.61 7.43
C SER A 215 7.42 -11.16 8.71
N GLY A 216 8.63 -11.67 8.96
CA GLY A 216 9.45 -11.24 10.10
C GLY A 216 9.83 -9.76 10.06
N ARG A 217 10.22 -9.23 8.90
CA ARG A 217 10.55 -7.80 8.74
C ARG A 217 9.33 -6.87 8.83
N LEU A 218 8.14 -7.39 8.58
CA LEU A 218 6.87 -6.66 8.69
C LEU A 218 6.15 -6.88 10.03
N ASN A 219 6.78 -7.59 10.98
CA ASN A 219 6.15 -8.00 12.25
C ASN A 219 4.81 -8.72 12.05
N LYS A 220 4.74 -9.60 11.04
CA LYS A 220 3.58 -10.43 10.72
C LYS A 220 3.89 -11.89 11.00
N THR A 221 2.88 -12.61 11.49
CA THR A 221 2.91 -14.07 11.52
C THR A 221 2.72 -14.60 10.09
N PRO A 222 3.62 -15.44 9.56
CA PRO A 222 3.41 -16.08 8.27
C PRO A 222 2.11 -16.89 8.26
N ASP A 223 1.36 -16.83 7.16
CA ASP A 223 0.27 -17.77 6.92
C ASP A 223 0.85 -19.16 6.59
N TYR A 224 0.86 -20.03 7.61
CA TYR A 224 1.38 -21.39 7.46
C TYR A 224 0.42 -22.30 6.69
N GLN A 225 -0.88 -22.00 6.65
CA GLN A 225 -1.82 -22.69 5.76
C GLN A 225 -1.46 -22.42 4.30
N LEU A 226 -1.20 -21.16 3.92
CA LEU A 226 -0.76 -20.79 2.57
C LEU A 226 0.50 -21.54 2.15
N LEU A 227 1.48 -21.66 3.05
CA LEU A 227 2.69 -22.45 2.82
C LEU A 227 2.35 -23.92 2.61
N GLY A 228 1.55 -24.51 3.51
CA GLY A 228 1.10 -25.90 3.38
C GLY A 228 0.39 -26.17 2.05
N ASP A 229 -0.54 -25.29 1.65
CA ASP A 229 -1.29 -25.38 0.41
C ASP A 229 -0.40 -25.26 -0.83
N LEU A 230 0.68 -24.47 -0.77
CA LEU A 230 1.62 -24.35 -1.87
C LEU A 230 2.45 -25.64 -2.03
N PHE A 231 3.01 -26.17 -0.94
CA PHE A 231 3.77 -27.42 -0.99
C PHE A 231 2.90 -28.61 -1.40
N TYR A 232 1.66 -28.67 -0.87
CA TYR A 232 0.69 -29.71 -1.21
C TYR A 232 0.38 -29.73 -2.71
N ARG A 233 0.09 -28.56 -3.31
CA ARG A 233 -0.19 -28.43 -4.76
C ARG A 233 0.99 -28.82 -5.64
N ARG A 234 2.21 -28.84 -5.09
CA ARG A 234 3.43 -29.27 -5.78
C ARG A 234 3.84 -30.71 -5.47
N GLY A 235 2.98 -31.47 -4.80
CA GLY A 235 3.21 -32.87 -4.45
C GLY A 235 4.22 -33.08 -3.31
N LYS A 236 4.66 -32.00 -2.65
CA LYS A 236 5.63 -32.03 -1.54
C LYS A 236 4.91 -32.26 -0.22
N LEU A 237 4.39 -33.48 -0.06
CA LEU A 237 3.44 -33.80 1.00
C LEU A 237 4.06 -33.72 2.41
N SER A 238 5.34 -34.09 2.56
CA SER A 238 6.03 -34.05 3.85
C SER A 238 6.14 -32.61 4.39
N GLU A 239 6.60 -31.70 3.54
CA GLU A 239 6.72 -30.28 3.86
C GLU A 239 5.34 -29.64 4.05
N ALA A 240 4.36 -30.00 3.24
CA ALA A 240 2.98 -29.56 3.42
C ALA A 240 2.44 -29.93 4.80
N SER A 241 2.60 -31.19 5.21
CA SER A 241 2.22 -31.68 6.54
C SER A 241 2.90 -30.90 7.66
N SER A 242 4.21 -30.67 7.54
CA SER A 242 4.97 -29.88 8.51
C SER A 242 4.39 -28.47 8.69
N TYR A 243 4.06 -27.79 7.58
CA TYR A 243 3.46 -26.46 7.62
C TYR A 243 2.04 -26.45 8.19
N TYR A 244 1.19 -27.43 7.84
CA TYR A 244 -0.14 -27.53 8.42
C TYR A 244 -0.10 -27.80 9.92
N ARG A 245 0.83 -28.62 10.42
CA ARG A 245 1.04 -28.81 11.86
C ARG A 245 1.45 -27.51 12.55
N ILE A 246 2.29 -26.69 11.91
CA ILE A 246 2.64 -25.37 12.44
C ILE A 246 1.41 -24.46 12.47
N ALA A 247 0.59 -24.45 11.40
CA ALA A 247 -0.65 -23.68 11.34
C ALA A 247 -1.58 -23.99 12.53
N LEU A 248 -1.81 -25.29 12.81
CA LEU A 248 -2.59 -25.71 13.98
C LEU A 248 -2.00 -25.21 15.30
N LYS A 249 -0.68 -25.29 15.46
CA LYS A 249 0.02 -24.85 16.69
C LYS A 249 -0.07 -23.35 16.94
N VAL A 250 -0.06 -22.53 15.89
CA VAL A 250 -0.18 -21.07 16.02
C VAL A 250 -1.64 -20.58 16.08
N GLY A 251 -2.60 -21.51 16.19
CA GLY A 251 -4.01 -21.20 16.38
C GLY A 251 -4.85 -21.15 15.10
N ASP A 252 -4.27 -21.44 13.93
CA ASP A 252 -5.02 -21.56 12.68
C ASP A 252 -5.64 -22.96 12.57
N VAL A 253 -6.75 -23.14 13.29
CA VAL A 253 -7.52 -24.39 13.31
C VAL A 253 -8.63 -24.35 12.26
N SER A 254 -8.29 -24.14 10.99
CA SER A 254 -9.26 -24.22 9.91
C SER A 254 -9.66 -25.68 9.63
N PRO A 255 -10.94 -25.99 9.32
CA PRO A 255 -11.34 -27.32 8.87
C PRO A 255 -10.55 -27.79 7.64
N HIS A 256 -10.10 -26.86 6.81
CA HIS A 256 -9.27 -27.15 5.64
C HIS A 256 -7.89 -27.72 6.04
N VAL A 257 -7.21 -27.12 7.03
CA VAL A 257 -5.91 -27.62 7.54
C VAL A 257 -6.05 -29.03 8.11
N LEU A 258 -7.09 -29.27 8.93
CA LEU A 258 -7.35 -30.61 9.47
C LEU A 258 -7.65 -31.62 8.36
N MET A 259 -8.40 -31.21 7.33
CA MET A 259 -8.70 -32.06 6.17
C MET A 259 -7.42 -32.45 5.44
N ARG A 260 -6.55 -31.48 5.16
CA ARG A 260 -5.27 -31.74 4.50
C ARG A 260 -4.39 -32.69 5.30
N LEU A 261 -4.28 -32.50 6.61
CA LEU A 261 -3.53 -33.40 7.49
C LEU A 261 -4.12 -34.81 7.54
N ALA A 262 -5.44 -34.95 7.63
CA ALA A 262 -6.11 -36.25 7.58
C ALA A 262 -5.79 -37.00 6.27
N PHE A 263 -5.78 -36.30 5.12
CA PHE A 263 -5.41 -36.92 3.84
C PHE A 263 -3.93 -37.29 3.74
N ILE A 264 -3.03 -36.44 4.21
CA ILE A 264 -1.58 -36.65 4.08
C ILE A 264 -1.08 -37.71 5.07
N GLU A 265 -1.48 -37.59 6.34
CA GLU A 265 -0.93 -38.38 7.45
C GLU A 265 -1.75 -39.64 7.74
N LYS A 266 -3.01 -39.69 7.28
CA LYS A 266 -3.96 -40.78 7.57
C LYS A 266 -4.13 -41.04 9.07
N ASP A 267 -4.05 -39.98 9.88
CA ASP A 267 -4.15 -40.04 11.34
C ASP A 267 -5.60 -39.79 11.81
N ASP A 268 -6.12 -40.74 12.59
CA ASP A 268 -7.47 -40.75 13.15
C ASP A 268 -7.75 -39.55 14.06
N GLN A 269 -6.73 -38.94 14.65
CA GLN A 269 -6.89 -37.75 15.48
C GLN A 269 -7.46 -36.58 14.66
N TYR A 270 -6.94 -36.32 13.45
CA TYR A 270 -7.43 -35.23 12.62
C TYR A 270 -8.82 -35.54 12.07
N ILE A 271 -9.07 -36.79 11.66
CA ILE A 271 -10.38 -37.25 11.21
C ILE A 271 -11.42 -37.06 12.32
N SER A 272 -11.07 -37.41 13.57
CA SER A 272 -11.93 -37.23 14.73
C SER A 272 -12.17 -35.75 15.05
N ALA A 273 -11.14 -34.91 14.99
CA ALA A 273 -11.26 -33.47 15.17
C ALA A 273 -12.18 -32.82 14.12
N LEU A 274 -12.09 -33.25 12.87
CA LEU A 274 -12.98 -32.84 11.79
C LEU A 274 -14.43 -33.27 12.00
N LYS A 275 -14.65 -34.53 12.40
CA LYS A 275 -15.99 -35.04 12.71
C LYS A 275 -16.66 -34.23 13.82
N LYS A 276 -15.90 -33.85 14.86
CA LYS A 276 -16.40 -32.99 15.96
C LYS A 276 -16.78 -31.59 15.48
N LYS A 277 -16.03 -31.00 14.54
CA LYS A 277 -16.36 -29.68 13.97
C LYS A 277 -17.57 -29.71 13.01
N GLY A 278 -17.85 -30.85 12.38
CA GLY A 278 -18.94 -30.98 11.43
C GLY A 278 -18.72 -30.23 10.11
N GLY A 279 -19.80 -30.00 9.36
CA GLY A 279 -19.79 -29.24 8.10
C GLY A 279 -19.34 -30.01 6.85
N PRO A 280 -19.21 -29.34 5.70
CA PRO A 280 -18.94 -29.97 4.39
C PRO A 280 -17.67 -30.82 4.37
N PHE A 281 -16.57 -30.33 4.95
CA PHE A 281 -15.29 -31.06 5.00
C PHE A 281 -15.38 -32.37 5.80
N SER A 282 -16.17 -32.40 6.87
CA SER A 282 -16.40 -33.62 7.65
C SER A 282 -17.15 -34.70 6.87
N ARG A 283 -18.09 -34.30 5.99
CA ARG A 283 -18.84 -35.22 5.11
C ARG A 283 -17.94 -35.76 4.01
N TYR A 284 -17.21 -34.86 3.34
CA TYR A 284 -16.27 -35.22 2.27
C TYR A 284 -15.21 -36.24 2.72
N ILE A 285 -14.63 -36.08 3.92
CA ILE A 285 -13.67 -37.06 4.45
C ILE A 285 -14.31 -38.42 4.75
N LYS A 286 -15.55 -38.45 5.27
CA LYS A 286 -16.25 -39.72 5.51
C LYS A 286 -16.45 -40.47 4.19
N GLU A 287 -16.89 -39.78 3.16
CA GLU A 287 -17.11 -40.33 1.82
C GLU A 287 -15.79 -40.81 1.20
N SER A 288 -14.74 -39.98 1.23
CA SER A 288 -13.42 -40.31 0.68
C SER A 288 -12.77 -41.53 1.35
N LEU A 289 -12.86 -41.63 2.69
CA LEU A 289 -12.34 -42.78 3.43
C LEU A 289 -13.16 -44.05 3.17
N PHE A 290 -14.48 -43.91 2.99
CA PHE A 290 -15.35 -45.03 2.62
C PHE A 290 -15.00 -45.57 1.22
N GLU A 291 -14.75 -44.67 0.25
CA GLU A 291 -14.28 -45.07 -1.08
C GLU A 291 -12.91 -45.76 -1.06
N GLU A 292 -11.93 -45.25 -0.29
CA GLU A 292 -10.64 -45.93 -0.13
C GLU A 292 -10.80 -47.33 0.45
N LYS A 293 -11.70 -47.50 1.43
CA LYS A 293 -11.99 -48.80 2.04
C LYS A 293 -12.57 -49.77 1.01
N ILE A 294 -13.54 -49.34 0.19
CA ILE A 294 -14.10 -50.15 -0.91
C ILE A 294 -13.01 -50.55 -1.90
N LYS A 295 -12.19 -49.59 -2.36
CA LYS A 295 -11.10 -49.85 -3.31
C LYS A 295 -10.08 -50.85 -2.78
N LYS A 296 -9.81 -50.83 -1.47
CA LYS A 296 -8.92 -51.81 -0.84
C LYS A 296 -9.54 -53.20 -0.81
N SER A 297 -10.79 -53.33 -0.38
CA SER A 297 -11.51 -54.61 -0.37
C SER A 297 -11.65 -55.23 -1.76
N LEU A 298 -11.80 -54.41 -2.81
CA LEU A 298 -11.85 -54.88 -4.20
C LEU A 298 -10.49 -55.35 -4.75
N LYS A 299 -9.36 -54.91 -4.18
CA LYS A 299 -8.01 -55.38 -4.57
C LYS A 299 -7.59 -56.67 -3.87
N GLU A 300 -8.28 -57.02 -2.80
CA GLU A 300 -8.05 -58.22 -1.99
C GLU A 300 -8.92 -59.41 -2.46
N LEU A 301 -9.81 -59.18 -3.44
CA LEU A 301 -10.58 -60.18 -4.20
C LEU A 301 -9.84 -60.56 -5.49
#